data_AF-A0A8T5MK54-F1
#
_entry.id   AF-A0A8T5MK54-F1
#
_cell.length_a   1.000
_cell.length_b   1.000
_cell.length_c   1.000
_cell.angle_alpha   90.00
_cell.angle_beta   90.00
_cell.angle_gamma   90.00
#
_symmetry.space_group_name_H-M   'P 1'
#
loop_
_entity.id
_entity.type
_entity.pdbx_description
1 polymer ?
#
loop_
_entity_poly.entity_id
_entity_poly.type
_entity_poly.pdbx_seq_one_letter_code
_entity_poly.pdbx_strand_id
1 'polypeptide(L)'
;MIEFPKTYSALLIGLPGVGKSEYCMQLARDYLRNGEKVVYITTEKSPSDIRERMREIDMDLEAHESKSFLFIDIFTRESDPKEENVLYVDNPANLNMVSVRVSEASDALGTPVRIIFDSLSTFFLHASEGEVRSFFDSINKKIKKDHSFALFTLHEEMHDDKVVIALKAMVLCVMEMDIEDAPNRRRKFRVAFAKGGLSYPPDWIEFKIKKEGMEFGPVGEPTAPGGKETGAEGGTVRGQGLRGFWKAAKIAGVLLMLVLAAVIIGGFFKGNGAPDSGGAHVLPEIEGQIYFFDDFEDGDLKGWDICFDCGGDKGSVVSEDGSKVVRGIGQNDLHAASPSISDYTFMGRLKIAAGCAFVWVREGRGRYQFSICPEGSQIFLSVDDYQAGSTMLAQESAFIPMNLWQDFKIVVTGINLKFYLNDRLIIEAADESNTFPSGRVGIGGGDDSKVYFDDIIVMESPHCDDGNECTIDSYDYQEQKCVTEPAPNCCGNGICDKDTEDYSSCAADCPNCDDKNDCTVDEYDHHKQECVNTPILDVVCCGNGACEIGEDYESCTRDCPNCDDANECTEDSYDYHKGECVNKPVIPCCGNGICDEGVEDSLSCPGDCVS
;
A
#
# COMPACT_ATOMS: atom_id res chain seq x y z
N MET A 1 -27.88 4.24 10.21
CA MET A 1 -26.94 4.80 9.22
C MET A 1 -26.09 5.84 9.91
N ILE A 2 -24.84 6.00 9.47
CA ILE A 2 -23.93 7.01 10.04
C ILE A 2 -24.41 8.40 9.65
N GLU A 3 -24.52 9.29 10.64
CA GLU A 3 -24.79 10.70 10.39
C GLU A 3 -23.46 11.43 10.15
N PHE A 4 -23.18 11.78 8.88
CA PHE A 4 -21.95 12.46 8.51
C PHE A 4 -22.06 13.98 8.64
N PRO A 5 -20.99 14.67 9.09
CA PRO A 5 -20.92 16.13 9.05
C PRO A 5 -21.20 16.69 7.66
N LYS A 6 -21.65 17.94 7.58
CA LYS A 6 -21.94 18.61 6.29
C LYS A 6 -20.72 18.69 5.39
N THR A 7 -19.56 18.99 5.96
CA THR A 7 -18.27 19.02 5.26
C THR A 7 -17.44 17.82 5.66
N TYR A 8 -17.40 16.79 4.81
CA TYR A 8 -16.73 15.54 5.13
C TYR A 8 -16.39 14.73 3.88
N SER A 9 -15.35 13.91 3.93
CA SER A 9 -15.05 12.94 2.87
C SER A 9 -14.88 11.55 3.47
N ALA A 10 -15.55 10.57 2.87
CA ALA A 10 -15.54 9.19 3.32
C ALA A 10 -15.28 8.23 2.17
N LEU A 11 -14.58 7.15 2.45
CA LEU A 11 -14.28 6.06 1.52
C LEU A 11 -14.89 4.77 2.05
N LEU A 12 -15.67 4.07 1.24
CA LEU A 12 -16.28 2.78 1.54
C LEU A 12 -15.60 1.70 0.70
N ILE A 13 -14.91 0.77 1.36
CA ILE A 13 -14.10 -0.27 0.73
C ILE A 13 -14.71 -1.63 1.06
N GLY A 14 -14.52 -2.57 0.14
CA GLY A 14 -14.85 -3.97 0.36
C GLY A 14 -14.85 -4.75 -0.95
N LEU A 15 -14.98 -6.07 -0.87
CA LEU A 15 -15.05 -6.91 -2.07
C LEU A 15 -16.24 -6.56 -2.98
N PRO A 16 -16.16 -6.85 -4.30
CA PRO A 16 -17.32 -6.81 -5.19
C PRO A 16 -18.50 -7.63 -4.64
N GLY A 17 -19.72 -7.09 -4.73
CA GLY A 17 -20.94 -7.79 -4.30
C GLY A 17 -21.25 -7.77 -2.80
N VAL A 18 -20.44 -7.12 -1.96
CA VAL A 18 -20.71 -6.99 -0.52
C VAL A 18 -21.93 -6.10 -0.19
N GLY A 19 -22.23 -5.12 -1.04
CA GLY A 19 -23.38 -4.21 -0.86
C GLY A 19 -23.05 -2.73 -0.84
N LYS A 20 -21.88 -2.31 -1.35
CA LYS A 20 -21.47 -0.89 -1.38
C LYS A 20 -22.48 0.02 -2.09
N SER A 21 -22.95 -0.34 -3.28
CA SER A 21 -23.97 0.44 -3.99
C SER A 21 -25.31 0.50 -3.25
N GLU A 22 -25.69 -0.56 -2.52
CA GLU A 22 -26.89 -0.56 -1.67
C GLU A 22 -26.77 0.47 -0.54
N TYR A 23 -25.57 0.61 0.04
CA TYR A 23 -25.28 1.64 1.03
C TYR A 23 -25.35 3.04 0.44
N CYS A 24 -24.78 3.24 -0.74
CA CYS A 24 -24.85 4.50 -1.49
C CYS A 24 -26.30 4.92 -1.75
N MET A 25 -27.13 4.02 -2.26
CA MET A 25 -28.55 4.28 -2.53
C MET A 25 -29.33 4.58 -1.25
N GLN A 26 -29.11 3.80 -0.19
CA GLN A 26 -29.77 4.05 1.10
C GLN A 26 -29.35 5.38 1.74
N LEU A 27 -28.06 5.73 1.65
CA LEU A 27 -27.57 7.01 2.14
C LEU A 27 -28.12 8.18 1.32
N ALA A 28 -28.19 8.06 -0.01
CA ALA A 28 -28.84 9.03 -0.88
C ALA A 28 -30.30 9.26 -0.50
N ARG A 29 -31.06 8.17 -0.28
CA ARG A 29 -32.44 8.23 0.19
C ARG A 29 -32.55 9.02 1.49
N ASP A 30 -31.72 8.68 2.48
CA ASP A 30 -31.81 9.27 3.80
C ASP A 30 -31.49 10.78 3.75
N TYR A 31 -30.53 11.20 2.92
CA TYR A 31 -30.26 12.62 2.66
C TYR A 31 -31.43 13.34 1.97
N LEU A 32 -32.03 12.75 0.95
CA LEU A 32 -33.19 13.34 0.26
C LEU A 32 -34.40 13.48 1.21
N ARG A 33 -34.63 12.50 2.08
CA ARG A 33 -35.69 12.57 3.12
C ARG A 33 -35.45 13.70 4.11
N ASN A 34 -34.19 14.02 4.38
CA ASN A 34 -33.80 15.15 5.24
C ASN A 34 -33.81 16.50 4.49
N GLY A 35 -34.23 16.53 3.22
CA GLY A 35 -34.26 17.74 2.40
C GLY A 35 -32.87 18.20 1.94
N GLU A 36 -31.87 17.32 2.03
CA GLU A 36 -30.52 17.59 1.53
C GLU A 36 -30.44 17.29 0.02
N LYS A 37 -29.46 17.90 -0.64
CA LYS A 37 -29.26 17.81 -2.08
C LYS A 37 -28.21 16.77 -2.38
N VAL A 38 -28.45 15.90 -3.35
CA VAL A 38 -27.57 14.77 -3.68
C VAL A 38 -27.14 14.82 -5.13
N VAL A 39 -25.84 14.64 -5.37
CA VAL A 39 -25.27 14.37 -6.70
C VAL A 39 -24.80 12.92 -6.69
N TYR A 40 -25.39 12.07 -7.54
CA TYR A 40 -25.04 10.66 -7.62
C TYR A 40 -24.27 10.41 -8.91
N ILE A 41 -22.99 10.05 -8.77
CA ILE A 41 -22.14 9.64 -9.88
C ILE A 41 -22.13 8.13 -9.95
N THR A 42 -22.50 7.59 -11.12
CA THR A 42 -22.51 6.14 -11.35
C THR A 42 -21.61 5.72 -12.50
N THR A 43 -20.86 4.65 -12.30
CA THR A 43 -19.93 4.07 -13.28
C THR A 43 -20.21 2.60 -13.57
N GLU A 44 -21.08 1.95 -12.80
CA GLU A 44 -21.32 0.50 -12.87
C GLU A 44 -22.78 0.12 -13.15
N LYS A 45 -23.71 1.07 -13.04
CA LYS A 45 -25.15 0.86 -13.28
C LYS A 45 -25.72 2.04 -14.05
N SER A 46 -26.77 1.79 -14.81
CA SER A 46 -27.51 2.86 -15.46
C SER A 46 -28.36 3.64 -14.45
N PRO A 47 -28.68 4.92 -14.73
CA PRO A 47 -29.65 5.69 -13.95
C PRO A 47 -31.01 4.98 -13.82
N SER A 48 -31.46 4.27 -14.86
CA SER A 48 -32.73 3.52 -14.82
C SER A 48 -32.72 2.43 -13.74
N ASP A 49 -31.63 1.67 -13.63
CA ASP A 49 -31.50 0.58 -12.66
C ASP A 49 -31.45 1.13 -11.23
N ILE A 50 -30.76 2.26 -11.03
CA ILE A 50 -30.71 2.95 -9.73
C ILE A 50 -32.11 3.46 -9.35
N ARG A 51 -32.85 4.08 -10.27
CA ARG A 51 -34.23 4.53 -10.01
C ARG A 51 -35.15 3.39 -9.63
N GLU A 52 -35.07 2.26 -10.34
CA GLU A 52 -35.87 1.08 -10.01
C GLU A 52 -35.56 0.59 -8.59
N ARG A 53 -34.28 0.44 -8.26
CA ARG A 53 -33.88 0.00 -6.92
C ARG A 53 -34.24 1.01 -5.82
N MET A 54 -34.13 2.31 -6.10
CA MET A 54 -34.51 3.38 -5.18
C MET A 54 -36.01 3.37 -4.87
N ARG A 55 -36.87 3.06 -5.86
CA ARG A 55 -38.31 2.88 -5.64
C ARG A 55 -38.62 1.72 -4.70
N GLU A 56 -37.86 0.63 -4.75
CA GLU A 56 -38.04 -0.50 -3.84
C GLU A 56 -37.71 -0.16 -2.38
N ILE A 57 -36.76 0.76 -2.15
CA ILE A 57 -36.42 1.27 -0.83
C ILE A 57 -37.21 2.53 -0.44
N ASP A 58 -38.37 2.74 -1.09
CA ASP A 58 -39.35 3.80 -0.83
C ASP A 58 -38.79 5.22 -1.07
N MET A 59 -38.14 5.39 -2.23
CA MET A 59 -37.64 6.66 -2.73
C MET A 59 -37.90 6.82 -4.23
N ASP A 60 -38.79 7.73 -4.60
CA ASP A 60 -39.05 8.09 -5.99
C ASP A 60 -38.11 9.21 -6.44
N LEU A 61 -37.00 8.85 -7.07
CA LEU A 61 -35.99 9.81 -7.53
C LEU A 61 -36.54 10.81 -8.57
N GLU A 62 -37.51 10.41 -9.39
CA GLU A 62 -38.07 11.28 -10.44
C GLU A 62 -38.73 12.54 -9.83
N ALA A 63 -39.28 12.45 -8.62
CA ALA A 63 -39.83 13.59 -7.91
C ALA A 63 -38.77 14.60 -7.45
N HIS A 64 -37.52 14.15 -7.27
CA HIS A 64 -36.38 14.88 -6.73
C HIS A 64 -35.42 15.41 -7.81
N GLU A 65 -35.44 14.83 -9.01
CA GLU A 65 -34.57 15.21 -10.11
C GLU A 65 -34.71 16.69 -10.49
N SER A 66 -33.58 17.31 -10.81
CA SER A 66 -33.45 18.73 -11.19
C SER A 66 -33.91 19.73 -10.09
N LYS A 67 -34.16 19.26 -8.87
CA LYS A 67 -34.50 20.09 -7.69
C LYS A 67 -33.55 19.85 -6.52
N SER A 68 -33.40 18.58 -6.15
CA SER A 68 -32.61 18.12 -5.01
C SER A 68 -31.72 16.93 -5.35
N PHE A 69 -31.86 16.36 -6.54
CA PHE A 69 -31.09 15.20 -7.00
C PHE A 69 -30.64 15.42 -8.45
N LEU A 70 -29.40 15.03 -8.77
CA LEU A 70 -28.90 14.95 -10.14
C LEU A 70 -28.00 13.73 -10.32
N PHE A 71 -28.13 13.08 -11.48
CA PHE A 71 -27.24 12.01 -11.91
C PHE A 71 -26.08 12.56 -12.74
N ILE A 72 -24.90 11.97 -12.52
CA ILE A 72 -23.79 12.00 -13.46
C ILE A 72 -23.54 10.55 -13.88
N ASP A 73 -23.78 10.26 -15.15
CA ASP A 73 -23.70 8.91 -15.70
C ASP A 73 -22.44 8.75 -16.55
N ILE A 74 -21.60 7.81 -16.15
CA ILE A 74 -20.36 7.41 -16.81
C ILE A 74 -20.46 5.95 -17.31
N PHE A 75 -21.55 5.25 -16.99
CA PHE A 75 -21.78 3.85 -17.36
C PHE A 75 -22.41 3.72 -18.76
N THR A 76 -23.43 4.53 -19.04
CA THR A 76 -24.20 4.45 -20.29
C THR A 76 -23.34 4.85 -21.50
N ARG A 77 -23.37 4.05 -22.57
CA ARG A 77 -22.53 4.28 -23.75
C ARG A 77 -23.11 5.41 -24.61
N GLU A 78 -22.25 6.04 -25.42
CA GLU A 78 -22.66 7.12 -26.32
C GLU A 78 -23.76 6.69 -27.31
N SER A 79 -23.78 5.41 -27.71
CA SER A 79 -24.80 4.85 -28.62
C SER A 79 -26.18 4.68 -27.99
N ASP A 80 -26.26 4.71 -26.66
CA ASP A 80 -27.49 4.41 -25.93
C ASP A 80 -28.36 5.68 -25.81
N PRO A 81 -29.69 5.53 -25.71
CA PRO A 81 -30.58 6.67 -25.56
C PRO A 81 -30.27 7.47 -24.29
N LYS A 82 -29.96 8.76 -24.47
CA LYS A 82 -29.68 9.68 -23.36
C LYS A 82 -30.95 10.37 -22.87
N GLU A 83 -31.07 10.47 -21.55
CA GLU A 83 -32.14 11.17 -20.85
C GLU A 83 -31.81 12.65 -20.60
N GLU A 84 -32.81 13.54 -20.61
CA GLU A 84 -32.60 14.99 -20.50
C GLU A 84 -32.10 15.46 -19.12
N ASN A 85 -32.50 14.78 -18.04
CA ASN A 85 -32.16 15.16 -16.65
C ASN A 85 -30.90 14.46 -16.10
N VAL A 86 -30.08 13.89 -16.97
CA VAL A 86 -28.86 13.17 -16.59
C VAL A 86 -27.66 13.83 -17.28
N LEU A 87 -26.59 14.07 -16.52
CA LEU A 87 -25.33 14.58 -17.06
C LEU A 87 -24.43 13.42 -17.48
N TYR A 88 -24.17 13.27 -18.78
CA TYR A 88 -23.35 12.17 -19.29
C TYR A 88 -21.87 12.54 -19.41
N VAL A 89 -21.02 11.55 -19.14
CA VAL A 89 -19.58 11.56 -19.47
C VAL A 89 -19.28 10.32 -20.32
N ASP A 90 -19.03 10.53 -21.61
CA ASP A 90 -18.88 9.44 -22.59
C ASP A 90 -17.58 8.65 -22.45
N ASN A 91 -16.52 9.28 -21.98
CA ASN A 91 -15.22 8.65 -21.79
C ASN A 91 -14.81 8.69 -20.31
N PRO A 92 -14.79 7.54 -19.59
CA PRO A 92 -14.37 7.48 -18.18
C PRO A 92 -12.91 7.93 -17.97
N ALA A 93 -12.03 7.81 -18.96
CA ALA A 93 -10.65 8.32 -18.85
C ALA A 93 -10.59 9.86 -18.74
N ASN A 94 -11.66 10.56 -19.13
CA ASN A 94 -11.71 12.02 -19.10
C ASN A 94 -12.13 12.55 -17.71
N LEU A 95 -11.25 12.37 -16.72
CA LEU A 95 -11.44 12.80 -15.33
C LEU A 95 -11.70 14.32 -15.19
N ASN A 96 -11.20 15.12 -16.13
CA ASN A 96 -11.49 16.55 -16.21
C ASN A 96 -12.97 16.81 -16.51
N MET A 97 -13.55 16.09 -17.47
CA MET A 97 -14.98 16.21 -17.76
C MET A 97 -15.83 15.76 -16.58
N VAL A 98 -15.44 14.71 -15.86
CA VAL A 98 -16.13 14.31 -14.62
C VAL A 98 -16.12 15.46 -13.61
N SER A 99 -14.97 16.12 -13.40
CA SER A 99 -14.86 17.28 -12.50
C SER A 99 -15.73 18.46 -12.92
N VAL A 100 -15.86 18.71 -14.23
CA VAL A 100 -16.76 19.73 -14.80
C VAL A 100 -18.21 19.37 -14.52
N ARG A 101 -18.64 18.13 -14.77
CA ARG A 101 -20.02 17.69 -14.48
C ARG A 101 -20.36 17.74 -13.00
N VAL A 102 -19.43 17.36 -12.12
CA VAL A 102 -19.61 17.49 -10.67
C VAL A 102 -19.84 18.95 -10.28
N SER A 103 -19.11 19.88 -10.91
CA SER A 103 -19.30 21.32 -10.69
C SER A 103 -20.64 21.81 -11.22
N GLU A 104 -21.00 21.45 -12.45
CA GLU A 104 -22.29 21.78 -13.09
C GLU A 104 -23.48 21.30 -12.23
N ALA A 105 -23.43 20.05 -11.76
CA ALA A 105 -24.47 19.50 -10.89
C ALA A 105 -24.54 20.20 -9.54
N SER A 106 -23.39 20.51 -8.94
CA SER A 106 -23.32 21.21 -7.65
C SER A 106 -23.88 22.63 -7.75
N ASP A 107 -23.59 23.33 -8.85
CA ASP A 107 -24.09 24.69 -9.10
C ASP A 107 -25.59 24.70 -9.40
N ALA A 108 -26.08 23.72 -10.17
CA ALA A 108 -27.50 23.58 -10.50
C ALA A 108 -28.36 23.29 -9.26
N LEU A 109 -27.90 22.42 -8.37
CA LEU A 109 -28.60 22.13 -7.11
C LEU A 109 -28.37 23.23 -6.05
N GLY A 110 -27.19 23.84 -6.04
CA GLY A 110 -26.73 24.85 -5.08
C GLY A 110 -26.17 24.23 -3.79
N THR A 111 -24.97 24.65 -3.40
CA THR A 111 -24.21 24.11 -2.26
C THR A 111 -24.86 24.41 -0.89
N PRO A 112 -24.63 23.57 0.14
CA PRO A 112 -23.84 22.34 0.13
C PRO A 112 -24.60 21.17 -0.51
N VAL A 113 -23.85 20.26 -1.15
CA VAL A 113 -24.38 19.02 -1.75
C VAL A 113 -23.73 17.79 -1.13
N ARG A 114 -24.45 16.66 -1.17
CA ARG A 114 -23.97 15.33 -0.80
C ARG A 114 -23.60 14.57 -2.08
N ILE A 115 -22.31 14.39 -2.30
CA ILE A 115 -21.79 13.72 -3.50
C ILE A 115 -21.61 12.24 -3.19
N ILE A 116 -22.12 11.36 -4.04
CA ILE A 116 -21.97 9.91 -3.90
C ILE A 116 -21.33 9.37 -5.17
N PHE A 117 -20.20 8.69 -5.03
CA PHE A 117 -19.38 8.18 -6.13
C PHE A 117 -19.37 6.65 -6.13
N ASP A 118 -20.07 6.04 -7.08
CA ASP A 118 -20.35 4.61 -7.17
C ASP A 118 -20.00 4.05 -8.57
N SER A 119 -18.75 3.73 -8.86
CA SER A 119 -17.56 3.59 -7.99
C SER A 119 -16.30 4.28 -8.55
N LEU A 120 -15.30 4.52 -7.70
CA LEU A 120 -14.00 5.02 -8.17
C LEU A 120 -13.19 3.97 -8.93
N SER A 121 -13.41 2.69 -8.63
CA SER A 121 -12.60 1.59 -9.17
C SER A 121 -12.67 1.50 -10.69
N THR A 122 -13.77 1.92 -11.31
CA THR A 122 -13.92 1.92 -12.77
C THR A 122 -12.89 2.82 -13.46
N PHE A 123 -12.40 3.89 -12.82
CA PHE A 123 -11.43 4.79 -13.46
C PHE A 123 -10.05 4.17 -13.62
N PHE A 124 -9.65 3.29 -12.71
CA PHE A 124 -8.36 2.60 -12.80
C PHE A 124 -8.28 1.66 -14.01
N LEU A 125 -9.42 1.33 -14.64
CA LEU A 125 -9.46 0.57 -15.90
C LEU A 125 -9.13 1.42 -17.14
N HIS A 126 -9.16 2.75 -17.01
CA HIS A 126 -9.14 3.68 -18.14
C HIS A 126 -8.15 4.84 -17.98
N ALA A 127 -7.57 5.03 -16.79
CA ALA A 127 -6.63 6.10 -16.46
C ALA A 127 -5.51 5.55 -15.54
N SER A 128 -4.35 6.19 -15.56
CA SER A 128 -3.23 5.81 -14.69
C SER A 128 -3.53 6.11 -13.22
N GLU A 129 -2.88 5.40 -12.31
CA GLU A 129 -3.04 5.62 -10.86
C GLU A 129 -2.74 7.07 -10.44
N GLY A 130 -1.72 7.68 -11.05
CA GLY A 130 -1.35 9.07 -10.79
C GLY A 130 -2.45 10.06 -11.19
N GLU A 131 -3.12 9.81 -12.30
CA GLU A 131 -4.26 10.62 -12.77
C GLU A 131 -5.47 10.45 -11.84
N VAL A 132 -5.82 9.22 -11.49
CA VAL A 132 -6.95 8.94 -10.58
C VAL A 132 -6.71 9.54 -9.20
N ARG A 133 -5.49 9.44 -8.66
CA ARG A 133 -5.11 10.08 -7.39
C ARG A 133 -5.21 11.60 -7.45
N SER A 134 -4.74 12.21 -8.53
CA SER A 134 -4.82 13.67 -8.73
C SER A 134 -6.26 14.14 -8.85
N PHE A 135 -7.11 13.39 -9.56
CA PHE A 135 -8.55 13.62 -9.63
C PHE A 135 -9.21 13.49 -8.26
N PHE A 136 -8.92 12.42 -7.52
CA PHE A 136 -9.45 12.18 -6.18
C PHE A 136 -9.10 13.31 -5.21
N ASP A 137 -7.85 13.78 -5.22
CA ASP A 137 -7.40 14.92 -4.42
C ASP A 137 -8.10 16.23 -4.85
N SER A 138 -8.24 16.46 -6.16
CA SER A 138 -8.97 17.62 -6.71
C SER A 138 -10.42 17.69 -6.21
N ILE A 139 -11.14 16.57 -6.27
CA ILE A 139 -12.51 16.47 -5.75
C ILE A 139 -12.54 16.70 -4.23
N ASN A 140 -11.63 16.07 -3.46
CA ASN A 140 -11.53 16.28 -2.00
C ASN A 140 -11.26 17.74 -1.62
N LYS A 141 -10.40 18.45 -2.36
CA LYS A 141 -10.16 19.89 -2.18
C LYS A 141 -11.41 20.72 -2.46
N LYS A 142 -12.14 20.40 -3.53
CA LYS A 142 -13.41 21.07 -3.87
C LYS A 142 -14.47 20.86 -2.78
N ILE A 143 -14.64 19.63 -2.30
CA ILE A 143 -15.58 19.28 -1.21
C ILE A 143 -15.33 20.15 0.03
N LYS A 144 -14.05 20.29 0.42
CA LYS A 144 -13.64 21.13 1.56
C LYS A 144 -13.96 22.60 1.32
N LYS A 145 -13.71 23.12 0.11
CA LYS A 145 -13.97 24.52 -0.27
C LYS A 145 -15.47 24.83 -0.30
N ASP A 146 -16.27 23.94 -0.87
CA ASP A 146 -17.71 24.13 -1.09
C ASP A 146 -18.55 23.66 0.10
N HIS A 147 -17.92 23.39 1.25
CA HIS A 147 -18.52 22.90 2.49
C HIS A 147 -19.44 21.67 2.30
N SER A 148 -19.12 20.83 1.32
CA SER A 148 -19.95 19.71 0.85
C SER A 148 -19.46 18.38 1.42
N PHE A 149 -20.20 17.31 1.16
CA PHE A 149 -19.84 15.95 1.55
C PHE A 149 -19.52 15.10 0.32
N ALA A 150 -18.59 14.14 0.44
CA ALA A 150 -18.55 13.03 -0.50
C ALA A 150 -18.35 11.67 0.14
N LEU A 151 -19.07 10.70 -0.41
CA LEU A 151 -18.81 9.29 -0.23
C LEU A 151 -18.24 8.72 -1.53
N PHE A 152 -17.14 8.01 -1.43
CA PHE A 152 -16.55 7.26 -2.54
C PHE A 152 -16.59 5.77 -2.23
N THR A 153 -16.80 4.94 -3.24
CA THR A 153 -16.69 3.49 -3.12
C THR A 153 -15.50 2.95 -3.89
N LEU A 154 -14.87 1.92 -3.34
CA LEU A 154 -13.73 1.22 -3.93
C LEU A 154 -13.92 -0.29 -3.77
N HIS A 155 -13.62 -1.04 -4.82
CA HIS A 155 -13.48 -2.49 -4.79
C HIS A 155 -12.11 -2.88 -4.25
N GLU A 156 -12.11 -3.67 -3.19
CA GLU A 156 -10.92 -4.31 -2.65
C GLU A 156 -10.39 -5.38 -3.62
N GLU A 157 -9.09 -5.69 -3.53
CA GLU A 157 -8.36 -6.64 -4.38
C GLU A 157 -8.27 -6.28 -5.88
N MET A 158 -8.79 -5.12 -6.29
CA MET A 158 -8.70 -4.64 -7.68
C MET A 158 -7.57 -3.64 -7.91
N HIS A 159 -6.91 -3.17 -6.85
CA HIS A 159 -5.89 -2.11 -6.90
C HIS A 159 -4.72 -2.50 -6.01
N ASP A 160 -3.52 -2.09 -6.38
CA ASP A 160 -2.33 -2.26 -5.54
C ASP A 160 -2.53 -1.62 -4.15
N ASP A 161 -2.04 -2.28 -3.11
CA ASP A 161 -2.20 -1.83 -1.73
C ASP A 161 -1.69 -0.40 -1.50
N LYS A 162 -0.61 -0.02 -2.19
CA LYS A 162 -0.06 1.34 -2.14
C LYS A 162 -1.09 2.39 -2.58
N VAL A 163 -1.89 2.10 -3.61
CA VAL A 163 -2.96 2.98 -4.10
C VAL A 163 -4.08 3.05 -3.08
N VAL A 164 -4.53 1.89 -2.59
CA VAL A 164 -5.61 1.82 -1.60
C VAL A 164 -5.24 2.59 -0.34
N ILE A 165 -4.02 2.39 0.18
CA ILE A 165 -3.48 3.11 1.35
C ILE A 165 -3.42 4.62 1.08
N ALA A 166 -2.94 5.03 -0.10
CA ALA A 166 -2.90 6.45 -0.46
C ALA A 166 -4.31 7.07 -0.50
N LEU A 167 -5.31 6.38 -1.03
CA LEU A 167 -6.71 6.83 -1.06
C LEU A 167 -7.31 6.88 0.35
N LYS A 168 -7.09 5.84 1.17
CA LYS A 168 -7.48 5.83 2.60
C LYS A 168 -6.90 7.05 3.32
N ALA A 169 -5.63 7.38 3.11
CA ALA A 169 -4.97 8.52 3.76
C ALA A 169 -5.57 9.90 3.38
N MET A 170 -6.14 10.04 2.19
CA MET A 170 -6.68 11.30 1.65
C MET A 170 -8.09 11.65 2.17
N VAL A 171 -8.81 10.70 2.79
CA VAL A 171 -10.16 10.92 3.33
C VAL A 171 -10.18 11.12 4.85
N LEU A 172 -11.30 11.67 5.34
CA LEU A 172 -11.53 11.85 6.77
C LEU A 172 -12.08 10.59 7.43
N CYS A 173 -12.78 9.73 6.69
CA CYS A 173 -13.35 8.49 7.22
C CYS A 173 -13.18 7.34 6.23
N VAL A 174 -12.80 6.18 6.76
CA VAL A 174 -12.79 4.92 6.01
C VAL A 174 -13.78 3.97 6.66
N MET A 175 -14.69 3.45 5.84
CA MET A 175 -15.62 2.40 6.18
C MET A 175 -15.26 1.16 5.38
N GLU A 176 -15.42 0.00 6.01
CA GLU A 176 -15.11 -1.28 5.41
C GLU A 176 -16.34 -2.18 5.46
N MET A 177 -16.53 -2.95 4.40
CA MET A 177 -17.57 -3.94 4.24
C MET A 177 -16.97 -5.27 3.86
N ASP A 178 -17.35 -6.31 4.58
CA ASP A 178 -16.84 -7.65 4.36
C ASP A 178 -17.95 -8.70 4.32
N ILE A 179 -17.66 -9.87 3.75
CA ILE A 179 -18.51 -11.05 3.75
C ILE A 179 -17.74 -12.22 4.36
N GLU A 180 -18.19 -12.72 5.52
CA GLU A 180 -17.67 -13.98 6.05
C GLU A 180 -18.08 -15.17 5.15
N ASP A 181 -17.14 -16.08 4.94
CA ASP A 181 -17.37 -17.35 4.26
C ASP A 181 -18.06 -18.39 5.16
N ALA A 182 -18.48 -19.49 4.54
CA ALA A 182 -19.35 -20.55 5.05
C ALA A 182 -19.08 -20.99 6.51
N PRO A 183 -20.12 -21.44 7.27
CA PRO A 183 -21.41 -21.96 6.79
C PRO A 183 -22.56 -20.95 6.71
N ASN A 184 -22.39 -19.71 7.19
CA ASN A 184 -23.41 -18.68 7.13
C ASN A 184 -22.81 -17.41 6.53
N ARG A 185 -23.11 -17.14 5.25
CA ARG A 185 -22.64 -15.93 4.56
C ARG A 185 -23.20 -14.68 5.23
N ARG A 186 -22.40 -14.04 6.09
CA ARG A 186 -22.78 -12.85 6.87
C ARG A 186 -22.04 -11.65 6.34
N ARG A 187 -22.76 -10.54 6.17
CA ARG A 187 -22.15 -9.27 5.76
C ARG A 187 -21.86 -8.46 7.01
N LYS A 188 -20.66 -7.89 7.07
CA LYS A 188 -20.19 -7.06 8.17
C LYS A 188 -19.80 -5.69 7.64
N PHE A 189 -19.97 -4.68 8.49
CA PHE A 189 -19.60 -3.30 8.23
C PHE A 189 -18.86 -2.75 9.44
N ARG A 190 -17.84 -1.93 9.24
CA ARG A 190 -17.21 -1.16 10.31
C ARG A 190 -16.78 0.22 9.83
N VAL A 191 -16.55 1.11 10.79
CA VAL A 191 -15.81 2.36 10.56
C VAL A 191 -14.36 2.10 10.98
N ALA A 192 -13.47 1.86 10.01
CA ALA A 192 -12.07 1.57 10.28
C ALA A 192 -11.37 2.75 10.96
N PHE A 193 -11.63 3.96 10.49
CA PHE A 193 -11.30 5.18 11.23
C PHE A 193 -12.16 6.35 10.79
N ALA A 194 -12.28 7.35 11.67
CA ALA A 194 -12.90 8.63 11.38
C ALA A 194 -12.13 9.77 12.07
N LYS A 195 -11.88 10.84 11.32
CA LYS A 195 -11.18 12.06 11.76
C LYS A 195 -12.20 13.19 11.96
N GLY A 196 -11.77 14.30 12.58
CA GLY A 196 -12.59 15.51 12.65
C GLY A 196 -13.77 15.46 13.61
N GLY A 197 -13.64 14.70 14.71
CA GLY A 197 -14.61 14.68 15.81
C GLY A 197 -15.76 13.67 15.65
N LEU A 198 -15.80 12.93 14.54
CA LEU A 198 -16.69 11.78 14.38
C LEU A 198 -16.00 10.56 15.02
N SER A 199 -16.66 9.93 16.01
CA SER A 199 -16.16 8.74 16.69
C SER A 199 -17.17 7.62 16.56
N TYR A 200 -16.73 6.49 16.04
CA TYR A 200 -17.48 5.25 15.93
C TYR A 200 -16.61 4.12 16.47
N PRO A 201 -17.18 3.12 17.16
CA PRO A 201 -16.44 1.92 17.51
C PRO A 201 -15.89 1.25 16.24
N PRO A 202 -14.64 0.75 16.25
CA PRO A 202 -14.06 0.05 15.11
C PRO A 202 -14.61 -1.38 14.95
N ASP A 203 -15.54 -1.79 15.82
CA ASP A 203 -16.15 -3.11 15.82
C ASP A 203 -16.95 -3.38 14.55
N TRP A 204 -16.84 -4.63 14.07
CA TRP A 204 -17.68 -5.13 13.00
C TRP A 204 -19.13 -5.30 13.46
N ILE A 205 -20.05 -4.65 12.75
CA ILE A 205 -21.49 -4.85 12.90
C ILE A 205 -22.03 -5.65 11.72
N GLU A 206 -22.82 -6.67 12.01
CA GLU A 206 -23.51 -7.42 10.97
C GLU A 206 -24.60 -6.56 10.30
N PHE A 207 -24.80 -6.73 9.00
CA PHE A 207 -25.96 -6.16 8.31
C PHE A 207 -26.59 -7.15 7.34
N LYS A 208 -27.86 -6.90 7.02
CA LYS A 208 -28.63 -7.67 6.04
C LYS A 208 -29.18 -6.74 4.98
N ILE A 209 -29.08 -7.16 3.72
CA ILE A 209 -29.71 -6.46 2.59
C ILE A 209 -31.10 -7.06 2.42
N LYS A 210 -32.14 -6.24 2.60
CA LYS A 210 -33.54 -6.59 2.38
C LYS A 210 -34.10 -5.76 1.22
N LYS A 211 -35.33 -6.09 0.80
CA LYS A 211 -36.02 -5.32 -0.23
C LYS A 211 -36.20 -3.85 0.17
N GLU A 212 -36.50 -3.61 1.44
CA GLU A 212 -36.73 -2.28 2.02
C GLU A 212 -35.44 -1.48 2.29
N GLY A 213 -34.28 -2.11 2.09
CA GLY A 213 -32.96 -1.54 2.30
C GLY A 213 -32.07 -2.40 3.20
N MET A 214 -30.95 -1.84 3.63
CA MET A 214 -30.02 -2.44 4.57
C MET A 214 -30.48 -2.24 6.01
N GLU A 215 -30.40 -3.31 6.78
CA GLU A 215 -30.64 -3.34 8.21
C GLU A 215 -29.36 -3.73 8.93
N PHE A 216 -28.85 -2.82 9.77
CA PHE A 216 -27.67 -3.04 10.60
C PHE A 216 -28.09 -3.65 11.94
N GLY A 217 -27.31 -4.61 12.43
CA GLY A 217 -27.48 -5.21 13.74
C GLY A 217 -27.20 -4.20 14.87
N PRO A 218 -27.54 -4.56 16.12
CA PRO A 218 -27.26 -3.71 17.27
C PRO A 218 -25.74 -3.48 17.41
N VAL A 219 -25.34 -2.22 17.61
CA VAL A 219 -23.98 -1.88 18.05
C VAL A 219 -23.80 -2.48 19.44
N GLY A 220 -22.80 -3.33 19.63
CA GLY A 220 -22.60 -4.07 20.89
C GLY A 220 -22.59 -3.14 22.10
N GLU A 221 -23.34 -3.48 23.16
CA GLU A 221 -23.19 -2.83 24.46
C GLU A 221 -21.75 -3.04 24.98
N PRO A 222 -21.13 -2.03 25.61
CA PRO A 222 -19.80 -2.19 26.20
C PRO A 222 -19.89 -3.22 27.33
N THR A 223 -19.27 -4.38 27.13
CA THR A 223 -19.11 -5.37 28.21
C THR A 223 -18.18 -4.77 29.26
N ALA A 224 -18.75 -4.34 30.39
CA ALA A 224 -17.98 -3.83 31.53
C ALA A 224 -17.08 -4.93 32.13
N PRO A 225 -15.87 -4.58 32.60
CA PRO A 225 -14.98 -5.52 33.25
C PRO A 225 -15.40 -5.77 34.70
N GLY A 226 -15.61 -7.04 35.05
CA GLY A 226 -15.44 -7.51 36.43
C GLY A 226 -16.61 -8.29 37.03
N GLY A 227 -16.29 -9.51 37.47
CA GLY A 227 -17.07 -10.26 38.44
C GLY A 227 -16.22 -11.39 39.03
N LYS A 228 -15.33 -11.05 39.96
CA LYS A 228 -14.61 -12.03 40.80
C LYS A 228 -15.61 -12.98 41.47
N GLU A 229 -15.57 -14.26 41.16
CA GLU A 229 -16.10 -15.29 42.05
C GLU A 229 -15.02 -15.68 43.08
N THR A 230 -15.07 -15.01 44.23
CA THR A 230 -14.48 -15.52 45.46
C THR A 230 -15.32 -16.70 45.96
N GLY A 231 -14.70 -17.86 46.10
CA GLY A 231 -15.30 -18.97 46.82
C GLY A 231 -15.47 -18.64 48.31
N ALA A 232 -16.65 -18.90 48.85
CA ALA A 232 -16.87 -19.31 50.24
C ALA A 232 -18.27 -19.92 50.40
N GLU A 233 -18.26 -21.19 50.79
CA GLU A 233 -19.22 -21.98 51.57
C GLU A 233 -20.67 -21.51 51.77
N GLY A 234 -21.58 -22.49 51.66
CA GLY A 234 -22.57 -22.70 52.73
C GLY A 234 -24.04 -22.42 52.39
N GLY A 235 -24.74 -23.46 51.91
CA GLY A 235 -25.98 -23.95 52.54
C GLY A 235 -27.26 -23.10 52.54
N THR A 236 -28.31 -23.74 52.01
CA THR A 236 -29.63 -23.93 52.66
C THR A 236 -30.77 -22.91 52.37
N VAL A 237 -31.62 -23.30 51.41
CA VAL A 237 -33.10 -23.50 51.49
C VAL A 237 -34.07 -22.37 51.92
N ARG A 238 -35.20 -22.31 51.16
CA ARG A 238 -36.54 -21.68 51.37
C ARG A 238 -36.60 -20.15 51.12
N GLY A 239 -37.57 -19.59 50.39
CA GLY A 239 -38.81 -20.07 49.77
C GLY A 239 -39.79 -18.89 49.63
N GLN A 240 -40.77 -19.02 48.72
CA GLN A 240 -41.95 -18.16 48.48
C GLN A 240 -41.67 -16.83 47.74
N GLY A 241 -42.40 -16.42 46.69
CA GLY A 241 -43.56 -16.97 45.98
C GLY A 241 -44.23 -15.86 45.15
N LEU A 242 -45.00 -16.26 44.13
CA LEU A 242 -46.13 -15.55 43.49
C LEU A 242 -45.75 -14.35 42.57
N ARG A 243 -46.23 -14.17 41.32
CA ARG A 243 -47.34 -14.68 40.47
C ARG A 243 -46.89 -14.45 39.01
N GLY A 244 -47.03 -15.41 38.07
CA GLY A 244 -48.22 -15.60 37.22
C GLY A 244 -48.15 -14.69 35.98
N PHE A 245 -47.89 -15.17 34.76
CA PHE A 245 -48.87 -15.84 33.90
C PHE A 245 -48.20 -16.65 32.74
N TRP A 246 -48.59 -17.94 32.63
CA TRP A 246 -48.80 -18.84 31.46
C TRP A 246 -47.95 -18.65 30.18
N LYS A 247 -47.04 -19.55 29.75
CA LYS A 247 -47.15 -21.00 29.36
C LYS A 247 -48.31 -21.28 28.39
N ALA A 248 -48.18 -22.07 27.33
CA ALA A 248 -47.42 -23.30 27.09
C ALA A 248 -47.42 -23.56 25.55
N ALA A 249 -46.78 -24.54 24.90
CA ALA A 249 -45.95 -25.73 25.13
C ALA A 249 -45.73 -26.30 23.70
N LYS A 250 -44.81 -27.18 23.29
CA LYS A 250 -44.15 -28.39 23.83
C LYS A 250 -43.18 -28.84 22.71
N ILE A 251 -42.00 -29.40 22.98
CA ILE A 251 -41.60 -30.84 22.83
C ILE A 251 -40.07 -30.82 23.15
N ALA A 252 -39.58 -31.32 24.30
CA ALA A 252 -39.16 -32.69 24.66
C ALA A 252 -38.12 -33.30 23.68
N GLY A 253 -36.97 -33.88 24.06
CA GLY A 253 -36.32 -34.25 25.32
C GLY A 253 -34.91 -34.84 25.00
N VAL A 254 -33.90 -34.61 25.85
CA VAL A 254 -33.31 -35.59 26.80
C VAL A 254 -32.02 -36.30 26.30
N LEU A 255 -30.89 -35.86 26.88
CA LEU A 255 -29.78 -36.64 27.51
C LEU A 255 -28.64 -37.32 26.69
N LEU A 256 -27.41 -36.94 27.07
CA LEU A 256 -26.32 -37.78 27.63
C LEU A 256 -24.96 -37.82 26.88
N MET A 257 -24.03 -36.99 27.38
CA MET A 257 -22.58 -37.13 27.67
C MET A 257 -21.67 -38.20 27.00
N LEU A 258 -20.58 -37.67 26.41
CA LEU A 258 -19.13 -37.95 26.56
C LEU A 258 -18.52 -39.36 26.30
N VAL A 259 -17.55 -39.46 25.36
CA VAL A 259 -16.07 -39.51 25.55
C VAL A 259 -15.35 -40.00 24.25
N LEU A 260 -14.41 -39.20 23.75
CA LEU A 260 -13.17 -39.44 22.94
C LEU A 260 -12.97 -40.71 22.06
N ALA A 261 -12.62 -40.52 20.77
CA ALA A 261 -11.25 -40.70 20.20
C ALA A 261 -11.19 -40.95 18.66
N ALA A 262 -10.52 -40.03 17.94
CA ALA A 262 -9.50 -40.17 16.88
C ALA A 262 -9.67 -40.93 15.52
N VAL A 263 -9.07 -40.28 14.49
CA VAL A 263 -8.45 -40.74 13.21
C VAL A 263 -9.33 -40.87 11.95
N ILE A 264 -9.01 -40.07 10.90
CA ILE A 264 -8.70 -40.47 9.50
C ILE A 264 -8.08 -39.28 8.72
N ILE A 265 -7.09 -39.63 7.88
CA ILE A 265 -6.19 -38.85 7.01
C ILE A 265 -6.82 -38.47 5.65
N GLY A 266 -6.47 -37.27 5.15
CA GLY A 266 -6.23 -36.89 3.74
C GLY A 266 -7.46 -36.54 2.86
N GLY A 267 -7.50 -35.50 2.02
CA GLY A 267 -6.54 -34.44 1.61
C GLY A 267 -7.04 -33.76 0.31
N PHE A 268 -6.63 -32.49 0.09
CA PHE A 268 -6.76 -31.60 -1.10
C PHE A 268 -8.15 -30.97 -1.43
N PHE A 269 -8.34 -29.65 -1.71
CA PHE A 269 -7.47 -28.57 -2.20
C PHE A 269 -8.02 -27.15 -1.82
N LYS A 270 -7.09 -26.24 -1.44
CA LYS A 270 -6.98 -24.76 -1.63
C LYS A 270 -8.06 -23.77 -1.14
N GLY A 271 -7.67 -22.93 -0.18
CA GLY A 271 -8.22 -21.60 0.10
C GLY A 271 -7.09 -20.58 0.19
N ASN A 272 -7.27 -19.42 -0.45
CA ASN A 272 -6.51 -18.19 -0.24
C ASN A 272 -7.20 -17.42 0.90
N GLY A 273 -6.44 -16.88 1.84
CA GLY A 273 -6.95 -16.22 3.04
C GLY A 273 -6.61 -14.72 3.05
N ALA A 274 -7.64 -13.91 3.28
CA ALA A 274 -7.55 -12.50 3.68
C ALA A 274 -7.85 -12.35 5.20
N PRO A 275 -7.47 -11.23 5.85
CA PRO A 275 -7.03 -11.19 7.25
C PRO A 275 -8.11 -10.78 8.27
N ASP A 276 -7.97 -11.30 9.49
CA ASP A 276 -8.89 -11.18 10.62
C ASP A 276 -8.49 -10.02 11.58
N SER A 277 -9.48 -9.41 12.26
CA SER A 277 -9.27 -8.36 13.27
C SER A 277 -10.08 -8.63 14.54
N GLY A 278 -9.39 -8.72 15.69
CA GLY A 278 -9.95 -8.43 17.02
C GLY A 278 -10.57 -9.59 17.81
N GLY A 279 -10.37 -10.85 17.42
CA GLY A 279 -10.39 -11.94 18.39
C GLY A 279 -9.17 -11.84 19.32
N ALA A 280 -9.17 -12.55 20.45
CA ALA A 280 -7.87 -12.99 21.00
C ALA A 280 -7.05 -13.48 19.81
N HIS A 281 -5.88 -12.90 19.57
CA HIS A 281 -5.05 -13.32 18.46
C HIS A 281 -4.79 -14.80 18.69
N VAL A 282 -5.52 -15.65 17.97
CA VAL A 282 -5.10 -17.01 17.79
C VAL A 282 -3.85 -16.81 16.97
N LEU A 283 -2.70 -16.96 17.62
CA LEU A 283 -1.43 -17.14 16.92
C LEU A 283 -1.76 -18.06 15.75
N PRO A 284 -1.39 -17.70 14.51
CA PRO A 284 -1.63 -18.60 13.39
C PRO A 284 -1.12 -20.00 13.73
N GLU A 285 -1.53 -21.03 12.98
CA GLU A 285 -0.80 -22.31 13.04
C GLU A 285 0.63 -22.06 12.53
N ILE A 286 1.49 -21.58 13.42
CA ILE A 286 2.88 -21.27 13.16
C ILE A 286 3.58 -22.61 13.05
N GLU A 287 3.84 -23.06 11.82
CA GLU A 287 4.81 -24.11 11.57
C GLU A 287 6.22 -23.55 11.82
N GLY A 288 6.65 -23.61 13.08
CA GLY A 288 7.99 -23.15 13.49
C GLY A 288 8.09 -22.98 14.99
N GLN A 289 9.29 -23.14 15.55
CA GLN A 289 9.49 -22.94 16.98
C GLN A 289 9.42 -21.44 17.35
N ILE A 290 8.44 -21.03 18.15
CA ILE A 290 8.42 -19.69 18.77
C ILE A 290 9.48 -19.64 19.87
N TYR A 291 10.44 -18.73 19.75
CA TYR A 291 11.48 -18.49 20.74
C TYR A 291 11.04 -17.49 21.81
N PHE A 292 10.21 -16.51 21.44
CA PHE A 292 9.70 -15.48 22.33
C PHE A 292 8.40 -14.85 21.78
N PHE A 293 7.46 -14.50 22.64
CA PHE A 293 6.24 -13.78 22.31
C PHE A 293 5.82 -12.91 23.48
N ASP A 294 5.45 -11.67 23.21
CA ASP A 294 4.86 -10.76 24.19
C ASP A 294 3.95 -9.73 23.50
N ASP A 295 2.66 -9.77 23.81
CA ASP A 295 1.65 -8.77 23.40
C ASP A 295 1.42 -7.71 24.49
N PHE A 296 2.14 -7.77 25.60
CA PHE A 296 2.07 -6.88 26.77
C PHE A 296 0.68 -6.76 27.43
N GLU A 297 -0.31 -7.54 27.00
CA GLU A 297 -1.70 -7.46 27.48
C GLU A 297 -1.85 -7.96 28.92
N ASP A 298 -0.89 -8.74 29.43
CA ASP A 298 -0.79 -9.08 30.84
C ASP A 298 -0.38 -7.89 31.73
N GLY A 299 0.24 -6.87 31.14
CA GLY A 299 0.65 -5.64 31.80
C GLY A 299 1.98 -5.72 32.53
N ASP A 300 2.81 -6.72 32.25
CA ASP A 300 4.14 -6.84 32.82
C ASP A 300 5.24 -6.99 31.75
N LEU A 301 6.50 -7.05 32.19
CA LEU A 301 7.68 -7.21 31.31
C LEU A 301 8.38 -8.55 31.58
N LYS A 302 7.62 -9.57 31.98
CA LYS A 302 8.20 -10.86 32.36
C LYS A 302 8.71 -11.58 31.11
N GLY A 303 10.00 -11.89 31.12
CA GLY A 303 10.69 -12.47 29.96
C GLY A 303 11.60 -11.48 29.25
N TRP A 304 11.51 -10.19 29.61
CA TRP A 304 12.46 -9.17 29.22
C TRP A 304 13.54 -8.98 30.28
N ASP A 305 14.80 -9.08 29.85
CA ASP A 305 15.94 -8.62 30.61
C ASP A 305 16.12 -7.12 30.37
N ILE A 306 15.96 -6.34 31.43
CA ILE A 306 16.13 -4.88 31.41
C ILE A 306 17.60 -4.58 31.70
N CYS A 307 18.25 -3.78 30.86
CA CYS A 307 19.60 -3.32 31.16
C CYS A 307 19.59 -2.42 32.42
N PHE A 308 20.23 -2.89 33.50
CA PHE A 308 20.20 -2.24 34.82
C PHE A 308 21.17 -1.05 34.95
N ASP A 309 22.17 -0.95 34.07
CA ASP A 309 23.29 0.00 34.18
C ASP A 309 23.23 1.16 33.16
N CYS A 310 22.25 1.20 32.25
CA CYS A 310 22.16 2.19 31.17
C CYS A 310 21.43 3.51 31.53
N GLY A 311 21.12 3.74 32.81
CA GLY A 311 20.76 5.07 33.34
C GLY A 311 19.46 5.74 32.85
N GLY A 312 18.74 5.17 31.89
CA GLY A 312 17.49 5.69 31.33
C GLY A 312 16.20 5.14 31.99
N ASP A 313 15.03 5.53 31.43
CA ASP A 313 13.74 4.96 31.83
C ASP A 313 13.75 3.43 31.59
N LYS A 314 12.93 2.67 32.33
CA LYS A 314 13.06 1.20 32.41
C LYS A 314 12.18 0.44 31.43
N GLY A 315 11.61 1.14 30.45
CA GLY A 315 10.40 0.72 29.77
C GLY A 315 9.22 0.66 30.77
N SER A 316 8.04 1.03 30.32
CA SER A 316 6.84 0.86 31.14
C SER A 316 5.70 0.38 30.27
N VAL A 317 5.01 -0.67 30.72
CA VAL A 317 3.76 -1.05 30.06
C VAL A 317 2.72 0.01 30.38
N VAL A 318 2.17 0.62 29.35
CA VAL A 318 1.18 1.68 29.43
C VAL A 318 -0.04 1.32 28.61
N SER A 319 -1.21 1.76 29.05
CA SER A 319 -2.42 1.62 28.24
C SER A 319 -2.50 2.74 27.21
N GLU A 320 -2.70 2.37 25.95
CA GLU A 320 -2.87 3.27 24.83
C GLU A 320 -3.98 2.74 23.91
N ASP A 321 -4.98 3.57 23.64
CA ASP A 321 -6.13 3.23 22.78
C ASP A 321 -6.86 1.91 23.10
N GLY A 322 -6.75 1.43 24.35
CA GLY A 322 -7.38 0.20 24.82
C GLY A 322 -6.48 -1.05 24.82
N SER A 323 -5.28 -0.98 24.22
CA SER A 323 -4.23 -2.00 24.31
C SER A 323 -3.19 -1.63 25.37
N LYS A 324 -2.47 -2.62 25.88
CA LYS A 324 -1.27 -2.39 26.69
C LYS A 324 -0.05 -2.54 25.80
N VAL A 325 0.83 -1.55 25.86
CA VAL A 325 2.02 -1.49 25.01
C VAL A 325 3.23 -1.14 25.86
N VAL A 326 4.42 -1.57 25.45
CA VAL A 326 5.63 -1.11 26.12
C VAL A 326 6.05 0.26 25.58
N ARG A 327 6.20 1.23 26.48
CA ARG A 327 6.68 2.58 26.18
C ARG A 327 8.10 2.75 26.71
N GLY A 328 9.02 3.13 25.82
CA GLY A 328 10.35 3.64 26.16
C GLY A 328 10.39 5.17 26.09
N ILE A 329 10.96 5.81 27.12
CA ILE A 329 11.32 7.24 27.13
C ILE A 329 12.83 7.38 27.41
N GLY A 330 13.61 7.83 26.44
CA GLY A 330 15.08 7.86 26.51
C GLY A 330 15.74 6.51 26.20
N GLN A 331 16.97 6.28 26.69
CA GLN A 331 17.64 4.98 26.53
C GLN A 331 16.89 3.92 27.33
N ASN A 332 16.20 3.01 26.64
CA ASN A 332 15.43 1.91 27.22
C ASN A 332 15.81 0.64 26.46
N ASP A 333 16.61 -0.21 27.08
CA ASP A 333 17.12 -1.41 26.41
C ASP A 333 16.43 -2.63 27.03
N LEU A 334 15.48 -3.20 26.28
CA LEU A 334 14.78 -4.42 26.65
C LEU A 334 15.29 -5.56 25.77
N HIS A 335 15.76 -6.64 26.40
CA HIS A 335 16.29 -7.80 25.69
C HIS A 335 15.47 -9.04 25.97
N ALA A 336 15.29 -9.88 24.96
CA ALA A 336 14.52 -11.12 25.07
C ALA A 336 15.17 -12.26 24.28
N ALA A 337 14.55 -13.43 24.37
CA ALA A 337 14.99 -14.68 23.76
C ALA A 337 16.36 -15.21 24.27
N SER A 338 16.71 -16.43 23.84
CA SER A 338 17.95 -17.09 24.25
C SER A 338 19.16 -16.51 23.52
N PRO A 339 20.34 -16.33 24.16
CA PRO A 339 21.56 -15.92 23.46
C PRO A 339 22.11 -16.96 22.45
N SER A 340 21.53 -18.16 22.42
CA SER A 340 21.95 -19.26 21.55
C SER A 340 21.26 -19.29 20.18
N ILE A 341 20.25 -18.44 19.95
CA ILE A 341 19.56 -18.40 18.65
C ILE A 341 20.43 -17.69 17.61
N SER A 342 20.48 -18.24 16.41
CA SER A 342 21.35 -17.77 15.31
C SER A 342 20.52 -17.29 14.12
N ASP A 343 19.58 -18.13 13.69
CA ASP A 343 18.66 -17.85 12.58
C ASP A 343 17.23 -17.79 13.09
N TYR A 344 16.59 -16.66 12.86
CA TYR A 344 15.27 -16.35 13.39
C TYR A 344 14.64 -15.17 12.67
N THR A 345 13.32 -15.12 12.71
CA THR A 345 12.53 -13.96 12.32
C THR A 345 12.06 -13.23 13.56
N PHE A 346 12.33 -11.95 13.61
CA PHE A 346 11.97 -11.05 14.70
C PHE A 346 11.03 -9.97 14.17
N MET A 347 9.80 -9.94 14.66
CA MET A 347 8.75 -9.04 14.20
C MET A 347 8.03 -8.37 15.36
N GLY A 348 7.35 -7.29 15.04
CA GLY A 348 6.42 -6.64 15.94
C GLY A 348 6.01 -5.28 15.42
N ARG A 349 5.33 -4.52 16.25
CA ARG A 349 4.85 -3.18 15.94
C ARG A 349 5.71 -2.16 16.66
N LEU A 350 5.96 -1.05 16.00
CA LEU A 350 6.61 0.12 16.59
C LEU A 350 5.83 1.38 16.29
N LYS A 351 5.89 2.35 17.19
CA LYS A 351 5.43 3.71 16.96
C LYS A 351 6.42 4.70 17.54
N ILE A 352 6.77 5.70 16.74
CA ILE A 352 7.75 6.72 17.11
C ILE A 352 7.01 8.04 17.34
N ALA A 353 6.96 8.49 18.59
CA ALA A 353 6.39 9.79 18.94
C ALA A 353 7.45 10.91 18.93
N ALA A 354 8.71 10.57 19.20
CA ALA A 354 9.87 11.47 19.10
C ALA A 354 11.17 10.66 18.97
N GLY A 355 12.22 11.24 18.37
CA GLY A 355 13.54 10.63 18.23
C GLY A 355 13.56 9.42 17.28
N CYS A 356 14.33 8.38 17.62
CA CYS A 356 14.48 7.18 16.81
C CYS A 356 14.11 5.92 17.60
N ALA A 357 13.58 4.91 16.90
CA ALA A 357 13.43 3.55 17.44
C ALA A 357 14.63 2.70 17.07
N PHE A 358 15.05 1.85 18.00
CA PHE A 358 16.14 0.89 17.82
C PHE A 358 15.60 -0.53 18.01
N VAL A 359 16.03 -1.42 17.11
CA VAL A 359 15.77 -2.85 17.19
C VAL A 359 17.07 -3.59 16.97
N TRP A 360 17.38 -4.53 17.87
CA TRP A 360 18.66 -5.23 17.90
C TRP A 360 18.49 -6.71 17.64
N VAL A 361 19.46 -7.26 16.91
CA VAL A 361 19.58 -8.69 16.67
C VAL A 361 20.99 -9.17 16.99
N ARG A 362 21.08 -10.43 17.42
CA ARG A 362 22.31 -11.09 17.87
C ARG A 362 23.06 -10.34 18.97
N GLU A 363 22.29 -9.83 19.93
CA GLU A 363 22.78 -9.13 21.11
C GLU A 363 23.57 -10.06 22.05
N GLY A 364 24.78 -9.65 22.43
CA GLY A 364 25.65 -10.38 23.34
C GLY A 364 26.95 -9.62 23.67
N ARG A 365 28.05 -9.93 22.95
CA ARG A 365 29.32 -9.18 23.06
C ARG A 365 29.32 -7.86 22.27
N GLY A 366 28.27 -7.66 21.50
CA GLY A 366 27.94 -6.54 20.62
C GLY A 366 26.58 -6.86 20.00
N ARG A 367 26.19 -6.17 18.94
CA ARG A 367 24.88 -6.33 18.28
C ARG A 367 24.87 -5.85 16.85
N TYR A 368 23.87 -6.29 16.09
CA TYR A 368 23.44 -5.57 14.91
C TYR A 368 22.28 -4.67 15.28
N GLN A 369 22.39 -3.37 14.98
CA GLN A 369 21.38 -2.38 15.32
C GLN A 369 20.70 -1.84 14.06
N PHE A 370 19.39 -2.03 13.99
CA PHE A 370 18.53 -1.31 13.06
C PHE A 370 18.03 -0.05 13.75
N SER A 371 18.33 1.09 13.16
CA SER A 371 17.92 2.39 13.68
C SER A 371 16.93 3.05 12.73
N ILE A 372 15.73 3.32 13.23
CA ILE A 372 14.62 3.91 12.49
C ILE A 372 14.44 5.35 12.95
N CYS A 373 14.87 6.30 12.13
CA CYS A 373 14.87 7.73 12.44
C CYS A 373 13.94 8.49 11.47
N PRO A 374 12.75 8.94 11.93
CA PRO A 374 11.84 9.75 11.12
C PRO A 374 12.46 11.07 10.65
N GLU A 375 13.27 11.69 11.50
CA GLU A 375 14.02 12.90 11.13
C GLU A 375 15.08 12.53 10.09
N GLY A 376 14.98 13.13 8.90
CA GLY A 376 15.82 12.77 7.75
C GLY A 376 15.33 11.56 6.94
N SER A 377 14.28 10.86 7.40
CA SER A 377 13.73 9.66 6.73
C SER A 377 14.78 8.56 6.52
N GLN A 378 15.64 8.33 7.52
CA GLN A 378 16.77 7.42 7.41
C GLN A 378 16.55 6.17 8.25
N ILE A 379 16.89 5.03 7.65
CA ILE A 379 17.01 3.74 8.34
C ILE A 379 18.43 3.24 8.10
N PHE A 380 19.14 2.88 9.16
CA PHE A 380 20.49 2.37 9.06
C PHE A 380 20.68 1.08 9.86
N LEU A 381 21.55 0.22 9.35
CA LEU A 381 22.02 -0.99 9.98
C LEU A 381 23.49 -0.81 10.34
N SER A 382 23.83 -0.99 11.61
CA SER A 382 25.22 -1.00 12.10
C SER A 382 25.60 -2.29 12.80
N VAL A 383 26.89 -2.63 12.76
CA VAL A 383 27.55 -3.56 13.67
C VAL A 383 28.10 -2.76 14.83
N ASP A 384 27.59 -2.97 16.02
CA ASP A 384 28.06 -2.31 17.24
C ASP A 384 28.83 -3.32 18.09
N ASP A 385 30.17 -3.29 18.03
CA ASP A 385 31.02 -4.07 18.92
C ASP A 385 31.36 -3.24 20.17
N TYR A 386 31.02 -3.75 21.35
CA TYR A 386 31.20 -3.00 22.60
C TYR A 386 32.67 -2.74 22.97
N GLN A 387 33.63 -3.38 22.31
CA GLN A 387 35.06 -3.15 22.49
C GLN A 387 35.68 -2.41 21.29
N ALA A 388 35.23 -2.70 20.07
CA ALA A 388 35.82 -2.15 18.84
C ALA A 388 35.09 -0.92 18.27
N GLY A 389 33.89 -0.60 18.76
CA GLY A 389 33.07 0.52 18.28
C GLY A 389 32.02 0.11 17.24
N SER A 390 31.34 1.11 16.67
CA SER A 390 30.25 0.93 15.71
C SER A 390 30.70 1.13 14.27
N THR A 391 30.23 0.27 13.36
CA THR A 391 30.47 0.34 11.92
C THR A 391 29.13 0.23 11.17
N MET A 392 28.88 1.08 10.19
CA MET A 392 27.66 1.02 9.38
C MET A 392 27.77 -0.06 8.30
N LEU A 393 26.77 -0.95 8.20
CA LEU A 393 26.65 -1.96 7.15
C LEU A 393 25.81 -1.48 5.98
N ALA A 394 24.68 -0.82 6.27
CA ALA A 394 23.75 -0.35 5.26
C ALA A 394 22.99 0.89 5.73
N GLN A 395 22.56 1.71 4.78
CA GLN A 395 21.75 2.89 5.04
C GLN A 395 20.79 3.10 3.88
N GLU A 396 19.52 3.31 4.21
CA GLU A 396 18.44 3.49 3.25
C GLU A 396 17.50 4.63 3.66
N SER A 397 16.79 5.18 2.68
CA SER A 397 15.81 6.25 2.92
C SER A 397 14.38 5.73 2.79
N ALA A 398 13.60 5.87 3.87
CA ALA A 398 12.21 5.48 3.91
C ALA A 398 11.37 6.52 4.68
N PHE A 399 10.18 6.83 4.17
CA PHE A 399 9.24 7.68 4.89
C PHE A 399 8.73 6.95 6.13
N ILE A 400 8.97 7.52 7.30
CA ILE A 400 8.56 6.95 8.59
C ILE A 400 7.54 7.92 9.22
N PRO A 401 6.24 7.58 9.23
CA PRO A 401 5.25 8.44 9.85
C PRO A 401 5.39 8.47 11.37
N MET A 402 5.41 9.67 11.95
CA MET A 402 5.39 9.84 13.40
C MET A 402 3.99 9.61 13.97
N ASN A 403 3.93 9.07 15.19
CA ASN A 403 2.71 8.78 15.94
C ASN A 403 1.72 7.83 15.24
N LEU A 404 2.21 7.02 14.30
CA LEU A 404 1.48 5.91 13.69
C LEU A 404 2.17 4.60 14.01
N TRP A 405 1.38 3.55 14.23
CA TRP A 405 1.88 2.18 14.37
C TRP A 405 2.35 1.67 13.03
N GLN A 406 3.51 1.02 13.05
CA GLN A 406 4.22 0.50 11.89
C GLN A 406 4.69 -0.90 12.24
N ASP A 407 4.57 -1.83 11.30
CA ASP A 407 5.01 -3.21 11.49
C ASP A 407 6.45 -3.31 11.03
N PHE A 408 7.33 -3.89 11.84
CA PHE A 408 8.69 -4.21 11.45
C PHE A 408 8.87 -5.72 11.44
N LYS A 409 9.74 -6.19 10.53
CA LYS A 409 10.14 -7.59 10.44
C LYS A 409 11.61 -7.67 10.09
N ILE A 410 12.35 -8.46 10.84
CA ILE A 410 13.78 -8.71 10.65
C ILE A 410 13.95 -10.20 10.40
N VAL A 411 14.55 -10.56 9.28
CA VAL A 411 14.89 -11.94 8.95
C VAL A 411 16.40 -12.09 9.05
N VAL A 412 16.85 -12.95 9.96
CA VAL A 412 18.26 -13.26 10.18
C VAL A 412 18.52 -14.69 9.72
N THR A 413 19.42 -14.86 8.75
CA THR A 413 19.79 -16.18 8.20
C THR A 413 21.27 -16.24 7.87
N GLY A 414 22.06 -17.01 8.62
CA GLY A 414 23.50 -17.11 8.45
C GLY A 414 24.21 -15.77 8.63
N ILE A 415 24.72 -15.18 7.55
CA ILE A 415 25.35 -13.85 7.55
C ILE A 415 24.41 -12.74 7.07
N ASN A 416 23.22 -13.10 6.57
CA ASN A 416 22.28 -12.18 5.94
C ASN A 416 21.31 -11.60 6.97
N LEU A 417 21.10 -10.29 6.87
CA LEU A 417 20.15 -9.54 7.67
C LEU A 417 19.23 -8.75 6.72
N LYS A 418 17.92 -9.02 6.81
CA LYS A 418 16.90 -8.27 6.07
C LYS A 418 15.98 -7.55 7.04
N PHE A 419 15.70 -6.28 6.79
CA PHE A 419 14.74 -5.48 7.54
C PHE A 419 13.62 -4.99 6.63
N TYR A 420 12.40 -5.27 7.07
CA TYR A 420 11.16 -4.90 6.42
C TYR A 420 10.41 -3.92 7.32
N LEU A 421 9.77 -2.92 6.70
CA LEU A 421 8.86 -1.99 7.36
C LEU A 421 7.54 -1.97 6.58
N ASN A 422 6.43 -2.31 7.25
CA ASN A 422 5.10 -2.53 6.65
C ASN A 422 5.19 -3.46 5.43
N ASP A 423 5.82 -4.62 5.62
CA ASP A 423 6.10 -5.67 4.61
C ASP A 423 6.94 -5.26 3.39
N ARG A 424 7.42 -4.02 3.33
CA ARG A 424 8.38 -3.60 2.32
C ARG A 424 9.80 -3.88 2.80
N LEU A 425 10.60 -4.59 1.98
CA LEU A 425 12.05 -4.72 2.20
C LEU A 425 12.69 -3.34 2.11
N ILE A 426 13.34 -2.91 3.19
CA ILE A 426 14.08 -1.64 3.24
C ILE A 426 15.57 -1.92 3.18
N ILE A 427 16.10 -2.77 4.07
CA ILE A 427 17.53 -3.10 4.11
C ILE A 427 17.69 -4.58 3.83
N GLU A 428 18.62 -4.90 2.94
CA GLU A 428 19.18 -6.23 2.75
C GLU A 428 20.70 -6.09 2.77
N ALA A 429 21.34 -6.75 3.74
CA ALA A 429 22.78 -6.67 3.93
C ALA A 429 23.34 -8.00 4.43
N ALA A 430 24.62 -8.23 4.20
CA ALA A 430 25.36 -9.37 4.74
C ALA A 430 26.58 -8.88 5.52
N ASP A 431 26.84 -9.48 6.69
CA ASP A 431 28.11 -9.31 7.38
C ASP A 431 29.02 -10.51 7.09
N GLU A 432 29.85 -10.37 6.06
CA GLU A 432 30.81 -11.40 5.62
C GLU A 432 31.77 -11.86 6.71
N SER A 433 32.03 -11.02 7.72
CA SER A 433 32.88 -11.38 8.86
C SER A 433 32.15 -12.25 9.88
N ASN A 434 30.82 -12.40 9.75
CA ASN A 434 29.92 -13.04 10.70
C ASN A 434 30.23 -12.60 12.14
N THR A 435 30.31 -11.28 12.35
CA THR A 435 30.84 -10.69 13.57
C THR A 435 30.12 -11.22 14.80
N PHE A 436 28.79 -11.35 14.73
CA PHE A 436 27.99 -12.01 15.76
C PHE A 436 27.20 -13.16 15.13
N PRO A 437 27.52 -14.43 15.44
CA PRO A 437 26.85 -15.59 14.85
C PRO A 437 25.53 -15.97 15.54
N SER A 438 25.35 -15.55 16.80
CA SER A 438 24.14 -15.81 17.60
C SER A 438 23.99 -14.74 18.67
N GLY A 439 22.78 -14.57 19.18
CA GLY A 439 22.53 -13.69 20.30
C GLY A 439 21.04 -13.38 20.49
N ARG A 440 20.76 -12.57 21.50
CA ARG A 440 19.40 -12.18 21.87
C ARG A 440 18.82 -11.15 20.89
N VAL A 441 17.54 -10.86 21.06
CA VAL A 441 16.90 -9.70 20.42
C VAL A 441 16.75 -8.57 21.42
N GLY A 442 16.50 -7.35 20.95
CA GLY A 442 15.96 -6.32 21.81
C GLY A 442 15.35 -5.13 21.09
N ILE A 443 14.71 -4.28 21.88
CA ILE A 443 13.96 -3.10 21.45
C ILE A 443 14.30 -1.91 22.35
N GLY A 444 14.26 -0.72 21.77
CA GLY A 444 14.51 0.50 22.50
C GLY A 444 14.45 1.78 21.69
N GLY A 445 15.00 2.85 22.27
CA GLY A 445 15.13 4.16 21.63
C GLY A 445 16.34 4.91 22.18
N GLY A 446 16.72 6.01 21.52
CA GLY A 446 17.82 6.87 21.97
C GLY A 446 17.44 7.83 23.09
N ASP A 447 18.40 8.58 23.61
CA ASP A 447 18.28 9.44 24.81
C ASP A 447 17.10 10.42 24.82
N ASP A 448 16.74 10.99 23.67
CA ASP A 448 15.61 11.92 23.51
C ASP A 448 14.39 11.27 22.82
N SER A 449 14.39 9.94 22.70
CA SER A 449 13.36 9.22 21.95
C SER A 449 12.17 8.86 22.83
N LYS A 450 10.99 8.87 22.21
CA LYS A 450 9.75 8.40 22.81
C LYS A 450 9.13 7.40 21.85
N VAL A 451 9.25 6.13 22.19
CA VAL A 451 8.93 5.00 21.32
C VAL A 451 8.03 4.02 22.04
N TYR A 452 7.23 3.32 21.24
CA TYR A 452 6.26 2.35 21.70
C TYR A 452 6.43 1.08 20.88
N PHE A 453 6.33 -0.07 21.53
CA PHE A 453 6.38 -1.38 20.87
C PHE A 453 5.24 -2.26 21.34
N ASP A 454 4.82 -3.15 20.45
CA ASP A 454 3.69 -4.05 20.69
C ASP A 454 3.76 -5.30 19.79
N ASP A 455 3.01 -6.35 20.12
CA ASP A 455 2.96 -7.65 19.43
C ASP A 455 4.36 -8.20 19.06
N ILE A 456 5.27 -8.30 20.04
CA ILE A 456 6.64 -8.76 19.78
C ILE A 456 6.66 -10.27 19.61
N ILE A 457 7.20 -10.75 18.49
CA ILE A 457 7.35 -12.18 18.19
C ILE A 457 8.77 -12.47 17.70
N VAL A 458 9.41 -13.49 18.27
CA VAL A 458 10.65 -14.08 17.77
C VAL A 458 10.41 -15.56 17.54
N MET A 459 10.65 -16.01 16.33
CA MET A 459 10.44 -17.40 15.94
C MET A 459 11.58 -17.88 15.07
N GLU A 460 11.76 -19.19 15.00
CA GLU A 460 12.64 -19.83 14.04
C GLU A 460 12.33 -19.31 12.64
N SER A 461 13.37 -18.88 11.91
CA SER A 461 13.20 -18.52 10.50
C SER A 461 12.78 -19.79 9.77
N PRO A 462 11.68 -19.77 9.00
CA PRO A 462 11.32 -20.89 8.16
C PRO A 462 12.48 -21.20 7.22
N HIS A 463 13.06 -22.39 7.35
CA HIS A 463 14.07 -22.87 6.42
C HIS A 463 13.33 -23.37 5.19
N CYS A 464 13.10 -22.47 4.24
CA CYS A 464 12.44 -22.80 2.98
C CYS A 464 13.36 -23.42 1.92
N ASP A 465 14.60 -23.71 2.31
CA ASP A 465 15.60 -24.36 1.46
C ASP A 465 15.05 -25.71 0.98
N ASP A 466 14.66 -25.76 -0.30
CA ASP A 466 14.16 -26.98 -0.94
C ASP A 466 15.33 -27.89 -1.42
N GLY A 467 16.57 -27.47 -1.15
CA GLY A 467 17.80 -28.14 -1.56
C GLY A 467 18.12 -27.96 -3.04
N ASN A 468 17.41 -27.07 -3.75
CA ASN A 468 17.62 -26.76 -5.14
C ASN A 468 18.28 -25.39 -5.29
N GLU A 469 19.57 -25.38 -5.62
CA GLU A 469 20.36 -24.15 -5.82
C GLU A 469 19.85 -23.27 -6.98
N CYS A 470 18.87 -23.76 -7.76
CA CYS A 470 18.20 -23.05 -8.84
C CYS A 470 16.91 -22.32 -8.46
N THR A 471 16.53 -22.34 -7.19
CA THR A 471 15.37 -21.62 -6.69
C THR A 471 15.78 -20.58 -5.66
N ILE A 472 15.13 -19.43 -5.72
CA ILE A 472 15.13 -18.47 -4.64
C ILE A 472 14.06 -18.93 -3.66
N ASP A 473 14.52 -19.52 -2.57
CA ASP A 473 13.67 -20.01 -1.51
C ASP A 473 13.35 -18.90 -0.52
N SER A 474 12.07 -18.60 -0.38
CA SER A 474 11.56 -17.59 0.51
C SER A 474 10.33 -18.11 1.24
N TYR A 475 9.97 -17.53 2.38
CA TYR A 475 8.72 -17.85 3.07
C TYR A 475 7.72 -16.73 2.84
N ASP A 476 6.57 -17.06 2.26
CA ASP A 476 5.42 -16.17 2.15
C ASP A 476 4.66 -16.19 3.47
N TYR A 477 4.81 -15.10 4.22
CA TYR A 477 4.21 -14.93 5.53
C TYR A 477 2.71 -14.58 5.48
N GLN A 478 2.18 -14.12 4.34
CA GLN A 478 0.74 -13.88 4.16
C GLN A 478 0.01 -15.20 3.96
N GLU A 479 0.59 -16.09 3.16
CA GLU A 479 0.01 -17.39 2.82
C GLU A 479 0.53 -18.55 3.69
N GLN A 480 1.46 -18.27 4.60
CA GLN A 480 2.09 -19.21 5.52
C GLN A 480 2.70 -20.44 4.83
N LYS A 481 3.44 -20.20 3.76
CA LYS A 481 4.01 -21.27 2.94
C LYS A 481 5.40 -20.88 2.43
N CYS A 482 6.25 -21.88 2.25
CA CYS A 482 7.46 -21.68 1.46
C CYS A 482 7.09 -21.42 0.01
N VAL A 483 7.74 -20.41 -0.57
CA VAL A 483 7.65 -20.01 -1.96
C VAL A 483 9.03 -20.13 -2.56
N THR A 484 9.11 -20.99 -3.57
CA THR A 484 10.30 -21.25 -4.37
C THR A 484 10.10 -20.58 -5.72
N GLU A 485 10.85 -19.52 -6.01
CA GLU A 485 10.82 -18.88 -7.33
C GLU A 485 12.02 -19.32 -8.16
N PRO A 486 11.89 -19.54 -9.48
CA PRO A 486 13.04 -19.85 -10.32
C PRO A 486 14.05 -18.71 -10.25
N ALA A 487 15.30 -19.00 -9.90
CA ALA A 487 16.36 -18.01 -10.00
C ALA A 487 16.55 -17.61 -11.48
N PRO A 488 16.58 -16.31 -11.82
CA PRO A 488 16.85 -15.90 -13.19
C PRO A 488 18.32 -16.19 -13.49
N ASN A 489 18.59 -17.16 -14.37
CA ASN A 489 19.66 -17.26 -15.38
C ASN A 489 19.68 -18.69 -16.00
N CYS A 490 20.17 -18.83 -17.24
CA CYS A 490 20.05 -20.00 -18.15
C CYS A 490 19.90 -21.39 -17.44
N CYS A 491 18.86 -22.15 -17.78
CA CYS A 491 18.75 -23.55 -17.36
C CYS A 491 19.62 -24.44 -18.28
N GLY A 492 20.75 -24.99 -17.79
CA GLY A 492 21.69 -25.70 -18.67
C GLY A 492 22.69 -26.75 -18.14
N ASN A 493 22.34 -27.60 -17.16
CA ASN A 493 22.95 -28.95 -16.88
C ASN A 493 22.32 -29.65 -15.65
N GLY A 494 21.38 -28.99 -14.96
CA GLY A 494 20.83 -29.41 -13.67
C GLY A 494 21.63 -28.92 -12.47
N ILE A 495 22.53 -27.96 -12.66
CA ILE A 495 23.36 -27.29 -11.67
C ILE A 495 23.18 -25.78 -11.92
N CYS A 496 22.89 -25.01 -10.87
CA CYS A 496 22.87 -23.56 -10.96
C CYS A 496 24.21 -22.99 -10.53
N ASP A 497 24.92 -22.40 -11.48
CA ASP A 497 26.18 -21.73 -11.22
C ASP A 497 25.90 -20.27 -10.85
N LYS A 498 26.65 -19.74 -9.87
CA LYS A 498 26.50 -18.37 -9.34
C LYS A 498 26.88 -17.26 -10.33
N ASP A 499 27.37 -17.61 -11.51
CA ASP A 499 27.87 -16.69 -12.52
C ASP A 499 26.83 -16.48 -13.64
N THR A 500 26.80 -15.30 -14.27
CA THR A 500 25.94 -15.02 -15.44
C THR A 500 26.37 -15.86 -16.63
N GLU A 501 25.49 -16.75 -17.10
CA GLU A 501 25.68 -17.54 -18.33
C GLU A 501 25.22 -16.76 -19.58
N ASP A 502 25.98 -16.85 -20.66
CA ASP A 502 25.73 -16.28 -21.99
C ASP A 502 26.04 -17.32 -23.10
N TYR A 503 25.80 -17.00 -24.38
CA TYR A 503 26.15 -17.91 -25.48
C TYR A 503 27.65 -18.31 -25.49
N SER A 504 28.54 -17.43 -25.01
CA SER A 504 29.98 -17.67 -25.00
C SER A 504 30.40 -18.70 -23.96
N SER A 505 29.66 -18.80 -22.86
CA SER A 505 29.85 -19.75 -21.75
C SER A 505 28.96 -20.99 -21.87
N CYS A 506 27.81 -20.92 -22.55
CA CYS A 506 26.84 -22.01 -22.69
C CYS A 506 26.17 -22.08 -24.10
N ALA A 507 26.97 -22.35 -25.14
CA ALA A 507 26.55 -22.36 -26.55
C ALA A 507 25.56 -23.48 -26.97
N ALA A 508 25.28 -24.42 -26.09
CA ALA A 508 24.34 -25.52 -26.37
C ALA A 508 22.87 -25.10 -26.20
N ASP A 509 22.61 -24.16 -25.29
CA ASP A 509 21.27 -23.93 -24.74
C ASP A 509 20.82 -22.46 -24.83
N CYS A 510 21.73 -21.49 -24.70
CA CYS A 510 21.40 -20.09 -24.96
C CYS A 510 21.63 -19.84 -26.49
N PRO A 511 20.63 -19.40 -27.29
CA PRO A 511 20.82 -19.16 -28.72
C PRO A 511 21.82 -18.03 -28.98
N ASN A 512 22.61 -18.13 -30.04
CA ASN A 512 23.42 -16.97 -30.45
C ASN A 512 22.51 -15.88 -31.01
N CYS A 513 22.26 -14.85 -30.21
CA CYS A 513 21.48 -13.67 -30.62
C CYS A 513 22.32 -12.57 -31.29
N ASP A 514 23.64 -12.76 -31.38
CA ASP A 514 24.57 -11.85 -32.06
C ASP A 514 24.09 -11.58 -33.50
N ASP A 515 23.60 -10.37 -33.74
CA ASP A 515 23.21 -9.91 -35.07
C ASP A 515 24.39 -9.29 -35.84
N LYS A 516 25.57 -9.31 -35.24
CA LYS A 516 26.84 -8.74 -35.72
C LYS A 516 26.79 -7.24 -35.85
N ASN A 517 25.88 -6.59 -35.13
CA ASN A 517 25.88 -5.17 -34.94
C ASN A 517 26.53 -4.88 -33.58
N ASP A 518 27.77 -4.40 -33.62
CA ASP A 518 28.51 -4.02 -32.40
C ASP A 518 27.83 -2.87 -31.62
N CYS A 519 26.71 -2.32 -32.15
CA CYS A 519 25.91 -1.25 -31.60
C CYS A 519 24.56 -1.68 -31.02
N THR A 520 24.34 -2.97 -30.86
CA THR A 520 23.23 -3.53 -30.10
C THR A 520 23.74 -4.36 -28.93
N VAL A 521 23.00 -4.34 -27.83
CA VAL A 521 23.11 -5.36 -26.79
C VAL A 521 22.19 -6.49 -27.22
N ASP A 522 22.80 -7.59 -27.63
CA ASP A 522 22.08 -8.76 -28.13
C ASP A 522 21.80 -9.73 -26.97
N GLU A 523 20.54 -9.83 -26.58
CA GLU A 523 20.09 -10.66 -25.47
C GLU A 523 18.94 -11.56 -25.93
N TYR A 524 18.73 -12.72 -25.30
CA TYR A 524 17.56 -13.55 -25.57
C TYR A 524 16.48 -13.26 -24.52
N ASP A 525 15.32 -12.73 -24.92
CA ASP A 525 14.17 -12.55 -24.02
C ASP A 525 13.49 -13.91 -23.80
N HIS A 526 13.77 -14.50 -22.64
CA HIS A 526 13.28 -15.84 -22.27
C HIS A 526 11.78 -15.90 -21.96
N HIS A 527 11.13 -14.77 -21.61
CA HIS A 527 9.67 -14.73 -21.41
C HIS A 527 8.94 -14.76 -22.75
N LYS A 528 9.50 -14.09 -23.76
CA LYS A 528 8.93 -14.04 -25.12
C LYS A 528 9.48 -15.12 -26.05
N GLN A 529 10.54 -15.83 -25.64
CA GLN A 529 11.24 -16.86 -26.42
C GLN A 529 11.80 -16.32 -27.74
N GLU A 530 12.40 -15.13 -27.74
CA GLU A 530 12.93 -14.46 -28.93
C GLU A 530 14.24 -13.70 -28.65
N CYS A 531 15.10 -13.54 -29.66
CA CYS A 531 16.26 -12.64 -29.56
C CYS A 531 15.78 -11.19 -29.56
N VAL A 532 16.29 -10.40 -28.62
CA VAL A 532 16.05 -8.97 -28.46
C VAL A 532 17.39 -8.25 -28.55
N ASN A 533 17.50 -7.44 -29.59
CA ASN A 533 18.71 -6.68 -29.87
C ASN A 533 18.41 -5.22 -29.53
N THR A 534 18.89 -4.77 -28.38
CA THR A 534 18.57 -3.44 -27.85
C THR A 534 19.63 -2.45 -28.32
N PRO A 535 19.28 -1.36 -29.03
CA PRO A 535 20.25 -0.36 -29.45
C PRO A 535 21.03 0.24 -28.29
N ILE A 536 22.35 0.33 -28.41
CA ILE A 536 23.21 1.05 -27.48
C ILE A 536 23.09 2.54 -27.83
N LEU A 537 22.37 3.29 -26.99
CA LEU A 537 22.07 4.73 -27.18
C LEU A 537 23.23 5.66 -26.76
N ASP A 538 24.48 5.19 -26.88
CA ASP A 538 25.66 5.90 -26.38
C ASP A 538 26.70 6.15 -27.48
N VAL A 539 27.48 7.22 -27.29
CA VAL A 539 28.22 8.12 -28.19
C VAL A 539 29.04 7.56 -29.39
N VAL A 540 29.14 6.25 -29.64
CA VAL A 540 30.19 5.70 -30.55
C VAL A 540 29.65 4.82 -31.69
N CYS A 541 28.34 4.85 -31.97
CA CYS A 541 27.68 3.76 -32.69
C CYS A 541 27.08 4.08 -34.06
N CYS A 542 27.97 4.32 -35.03
CA CYS A 542 27.59 4.69 -36.39
C CYS A 542 26.95 3.53 -37.19
N GLY A 543 25.65 3.63 -37.50
CA GLY A 543 24.94 2.77 -38.44
C GLY A 543 23.58 2.25 -37.98
N ASN A 544 23.04 2.71 -36.86
CA ASN A 544 21.74 2.32 -36.33
C ASN A 544 20.56 3.07 -36.98
N GLY A 545 20.86 4.04 -37.86
CA GLY A 545 19.87 4.81 -38.63
C GLY A 545 19.31 6.04 -37.89
N ALA A 546 19.88 6.41 -36.75
CA ALA A 546 19.60 7.64 -36.02
C ALA A 546 20.92 8.36 -35.68
N CYS A 547 20.97 9.67 -35.89
CA CYS A 547 22.14 10.49 -35.53
C CYS A 547 22.06 10.89 -34.05
N GLU A 548 23.01 10.42 -33.24
CA GLU A 548 22.97 10.52 -31.77
C GLU A 548 24.02 11.49 -31.19
N ILE A 549 23.86 11.85 -29.91
CA ILE A 549 24.71 12.85 -29.26
C ILE A 549 26.17 12.38 -29.24
N GLY A 550 27.01 13.11 -29.97
CA GLY A 550 28.45 12.90 -30.09
C GLY A 550 28.88 12.08 -31.32
N GLU A 551 27.92 11.72 -32.18
CA GLU A 551 28.18 11.38 -33.58
C GLU A 551 28.09 12.63 -34.46
N ASP A 552 29.00 12.81 -35.41
CA ASP A 552 28.94 13.89 -36.39
C ASP A 552 29.08 13.35 -37.82
N TYR A 553 28.88 14.19 -38.84
CA TYR A 553 29.01 13.74 -40.22
C TYR A 553 30.43 13.21 -40.53
N GLU A 554 31.49 13.78 -39.95
CA GLU A 554 32.86 13.35 -40.25
C GLU A 554 33.20 11.97 -39.67
N SER A 555 32.75 11.70 -38.46
CA SER A 555 32.92 10.44 -37.73
C SER A 555 31.87 9.40 -38.12
N CYS A 556 30.67 9.83 -38.53
CA CYS A 556 29.54 8.99 -38.87
C CYS A 556 28.71 9.48 -40.08
N THR A 557 29.32 9.45 -41.26
CA THR A 557 28.66 9.78 -42.55
C THR A 557 27.42 8.95 -42.92
N ARG A 558 27.17 7.82 -42.23
CA ARG A 558 26.08 6.89 -42.56
C ARG A 558 24.75 7.34 -41.98
N ASP A 559 24.76 7.89 -40.76
CA ASP A 559 23.54 8.19 -40.00
C ASP A 559 23.35 9.69 -39.81
N CYS A 560 24.46 10.42 -39.59
CA CYS A 560 24.42 11.86 -39.49
C CYS A 560 24.46 12.50 -40.88
N PRO A 561 23.50 13.38 -41.23
CA PRO A 561 23.52 14.09 -42.50
C PRO A 561 24.63 15.14 -42.52
N ASN A 562 25.20 15.40 -43.69
CA ASN A 562 26.07 16.56 -43.86
C ASN A 562 25.23 17.83 -43.78
N CYS A 563 25.44 18.63 -42.74
CA CYS A 563 24.74 19.90 -42.55
C CYS A 563 25.43 21.10 -43.21
N ASP A 564 26.62 20.90 -43.80
CA ASP A 564 27.36 21.94 -44.52
C ASP A 564 26.53 22.50 -45.69
N ASP A 565 26.14 23.76 -45.60
CA ASP A 565 25.41 24.46 -46.66
C ASP A 565 26.32 25.22 -47.65
N ALA A 566 27.64 25.02 -47.53
CA ALA A 566 28.70 25.66 -48.29
C ALA A 566 28.73 27.20 -48.14
N ASN A 567 28.11 27.75 -47.11
CA ASN A 567 28.22 29.16 -46.75
C ASN A 567 29.29 29.35 -45.66
N GLU A 568 30.42 29.95 -46.03
CA GLU A 568 31.54 30.19 -45.10
C GLU A 568 31.18 31.13 -43.92
N CYS A 569 30.00 31.77 -43.95
CA CYS A 569 29.50 32.66 -42.90
C CYS A 569 28.56 31.96 -41.88
N THR A 570 28.36 30.65 -41.95
CA THR A 570 27.52 29.88 -41.01
C THR A 570 28.33 28.82 -40.27
N GLU A 571 28.00 28.62 -38.99
CA GLU A 571 28.43 27.46 -38.22
C GLU A 571 27.34 26.40 -38.34
N ASP A 572 27.65 25.36 -39.10
CA ASP A 572 26.72 24.29 -39.44
C ASP A 572 26.86 23.14 -38.45
N SER A 573 25.74 22.76 -37.85
CA SER A 573 25.67 21.74 -36.79
C SER A 573 24.35 20.98 -36.86
N TYR A 574 24.28 19.77 -36.32
CA TYR A 574 23.03 19.02 -36.24
C TYR A 574 22.40 19.15 -34.84
N ASP A 575 21.11 19.48 -34.75
CA ASP A 575 20.38 19.54 -33.46
C ASP A 575 19.77 18.17 -33.15
N TYR A 576 20.47 17.36 -32.35
CA TYR A 576 20.09 15.99 -32.00
C TYR A 576 18.71 15.87 -31.34
N HIS A 577 18.25 16.90 -30.64
CA HIS A 577 16.94 16.87 -29.97
C HIS A 577 15.78 17.14 -30.93
N LYS A 578 16.04 17.85 -32.03
CA LYS A 578 15.04 18.18 -33.05
C LYS A 578 15.14 17.33 -34.32
N GLY A 579 16.28 16.69 -34.54
CA GLY A 579 16.53 15.87 -35.72
C GLY A 579 16.67 16.68 -37.01
N GLU A 580 17.25 17.88 -36.95
CA GLU A 580 17.38 18.79 -38.09
C GLU A 580 18.76 19.48 -38.13
N CYS A 581 19.24 19.81 -39.33
CA CYS A 581 20.44 20.64 -39.51
C CYS A 581 20.17 22.09 -39.08
N VAL A 582 21.14 22.68 -38.40
CA VAL A 582 21.12 24.03 -37.84
C VAL A 582 22.36 24.77 -38.30
N ASN A 583 22.13 25.77 -39.16
CA ASN A 583 23.17 26.62 -39.73
C ASN A 583 23.08 27.97 -39.05
N LYS A 584 23.93 28.21 -38.06
CA LYS A 584 23.89 29.45 -37.26
C LYS A 584 24.75 30.51 -37.93
N PRO A 585 24.21 31.69 -38.25
CA PRO A 585 25.02 32.78 -38.76
C PRO A 585 26.12 33.16 -37.76
N VAL A 586 27.36 33.22 -38.21
CA VAL A 586 28.48 33.73 -37.41
C VAL A 586 28.36 35.26 -37.39
N ILE A 587 27.97 35.83 -36.24
CA ILE A 587 27.85 37.29 -36.06
C ILE A 587 29.16 37.83 -35.48
N PRO A 588 29.67 38.99 -35.96
CA PRO A 588 28.98 39.96 -36.82
C PRO A 588 29.44 39.93 -38.28
N CYS A 589 28.64 39.34 -39.18
CA CYS A 589 28.70 39.68 -40.60
C CYS A 589 28.26 41.15 -40.80
N CYS A 590 29.21 42.09 -40.82
CA CYS A 590 28.95 43.52 -41.01
C CYS A 590 29.94 44.18 -41.97
N GLY A 591 30.02 43.68 -43.20
CA GLY A 591 30.63 44.41 -44.32
C GLY A 591 30.79 43.56 -45.56
N ASN A 592 30.37 44.08 -46.72
CA ASN A 592 30.56 43.55 -48.09
C ASN A 592 29.99 42.14 -48.45
N GLY A 593 29.53 41.34 -47.48
CA GLY A 593 28.98 40.00 -47.73
C GLY A 593 30.03 38.89 -47.87
N ILE A 594 31.25 39.12 -47.37
CA ILE A 594 32.38 38.17 -47.33
C ILE A 594 32.80 38.01 -45.85
N CYS A 595 33.10 36.78 -45.42
CA CYS A 595 33.59 36.50 -44.06
C CYS A 595 35.09 36.84 -43.98
N ASP A 596 35.44 37.99 -43.42
CA ASP A 596 36.84 38.38 -43.20
C ASP A 596 37.30 38.00 -41.77
N GLU A 597 38.55 37.54 -41.58
CA GLU A 597 39.10 37.21 -40.25
C GLU A 597 39.26 38.48 -39.38
N GLY A 598 38.36 38.69 -38.41
CA GLY A 598 38.45 39.77 -37.41
C GLY A 598 37.11 40.14 -36.75
N VAL A 599 37.14 40.90 -35.65
CA VAL A 599 35.91 41.40 -34.99
C VAL A 599 35.43 42.67 -35.71
N GLU A 600 34.32 42.59 -36.44
CA GLU A 600 33.68 43.75 -37.07
C GLU A 600 32.58 44.33 -36.16
N ASP A 601 32.90 45.37 -35.40
CA ASP A 601 31.92 46.05 -34.58
C ASP A 601 31.29 47.25 -35.31
N SER A 602 30.20 47.78 -34.74
CA SER A 602 29.50 48.97 -35.28
C SER A 602 30.38 50.23 -35.36
N LEU A 603 31.62 50.20 -34.82
CA LEU A 603 32.57 51.30 -34.86
C LEU A 603 33.46 51.26 -36.11
N SER A 604 33.70 50.08 -36.71
CA SER A 604 34.57 49.92 -37.89
C SER A 604 33.84 50.08 -39.23
N CYS A 605 32.52 49.89 -39.25
CA CYS A 605 31.69 49.96 -40.48
C CYS A 605 30.43 50.86 -40.32
N PRO A 606 30.57 52.20 -40.33
CA PRO A 606 29.48 53.15 -40.07
C PRO A 606 28.47 53.32 -41.23
N GLY A 607 28.54 52.50 -42.29
CA GLY A 607 27.75 52.64 -43.51
C GLY A 607 26.40 51.92 -43.52
N ASP A 608 26.24 50.83 -42.76
CA ASP A 608 25.11 49.90 -42.95
C ASP A 608 24.26 49.63 -41.69
N CYS A 609 24.53 50.33 -40.58
CA CYS A 609 23.67 50.27 -39.39
C CYS A 609 22.60 51.38 -39.44
N VAL A 610 21.43 51.10 -40.02
CA VAL A 610 20.22 51.89 -39.72
C VAL A 610 19.52 51.24 -38.53
N SER A 611 19.32 52.07 -37.51
CA SER A 611 18.62 51.86 -36.22
C SER A 611 17.55 50.79 -36.16
#